data_AF-A0A091I000-F1
#
_entry.id   AF-A0A091I000-F1
#
_cell.length_a   1.000
_cell.length_b   1.000
_cell.length_c   1.000
_cell.angle_alpha   90.00
_cell.angle_beta   90.00
_cell.angle_gamma   90.00
#
_symmetry.space_group_name_H-M   'P 1'
#
loop_
_entity.id
_entity.type
_entity.pdbx_description
1 polymer ?
#
loop_
_entity_poly.entity_id
_entity_poly.type
_entity_poly.pdbx_seq_one_letter_code
_entity_poly.pdbx_strand_id
1 'polypeptide(L)'
;APWCGHCKALAPEYAKAAAKLKAEGSEIRLAKVDATEESELAQQFGVRGYPTIKFFRNGDKAAPKEYTAGREADDIVSWLKKRTGPAAATLPDAAAAETLVDSSEVVVIGFFKDATSEAAKEFLSAAEAVDDIPFGISSSADVFTKYQLSKDGVVLFKKFDEGRNNFEGDLKKDNLLNFIKANSLPLVIEFTEQTAPKIFGGEIKTHILLFLPKSVSDYQGKLDNFKSAAGHFKGKILFIFIDSDHSDNQRILEFFGLKKEECPAVRLITLEEEMTKYKPESDDITADKIKEFCNKFLEGKIKPHLMSQDLPEDWDKQPVKVLVGKNFEEVAFDENKNVFVEFYAPWCGHCKQLAPIWDKLGETYRDHENIVIAKMDSTANEVEAVKIHSFPTLKFFPAGSGRNVRQQLTSTHILNQELSLSFTQDLEDLETDEETDLDEGDDDEQRIQKDEL
;
A
#
# COMPACT_ATOMS: atom_id res chain seq x y z
N ALA A 1 -8.77 -7.50 -26.68
CA ALA A 1 -8.30 -8.89 -26.88
C ALA A 1 -9.42 -9.79 -27.39
N PRO A 2 -9.39 -10.19 -28.67
CA PRO A 2 -10.38 -11.06 -29.29
C PRO A 2 -10.43 -12.48 -28.70
N TRP A 3 -9.31 -12.94 -28.14
CA TRP A 3 -9.16 -14.29 -27.59
C TRP A 3 -9.65 -14.43 -26.15
N CYS A 4 -9.92 -13.34 -25.42
CA CYS A 4 -10.34 -13.39 -24.03
C CYS A 4 -11.78 -13.93 -23.87
N GLY A 5 -11.94 -15.03 -23.13
CA GLY A 5 -13.24 -15.65 -22.87
C GLY A 5 -14.22 -14.72 -22.15
N HIS A 6 -13.75 -13.95 -21.16
CA HIS A 6 -14.58 -12.98 -20.45
C HIS A 6 -15.05 -11.82 -21.35
N CYS A 7 -14.22 -11.37 -22.30
CA CYS A 7 -14.62 -10.38 -23.29
C CYS A 7 -15.70 -10.93 -24.23
N LYS A 8 -15.56 -12.19 -24.68
CA LYS A 8 -16.57 -12.86 -25.52
C LYS A 8 -17.91 -13.00 -24.78
N ALA A 9 -17.88 -13.36 -23.50
CA ALA A 9 -19.08 -13.49 -22.67
C ALA A 9 -19.77 -12.14 -22.40
N LEU A 10 -18.99 -11.06 -22.16
CA LEU A 10 -19.51 -9.72 -21.89
C LEU A 10 -20.06 -9.02 -23.15
N ALA A 11 -19.48 -9.29 -24.32
CA ALA A 11 -19.84 -8.61 -25.58
C ALA A 11 -21.36 -8.52 -25.86
N PRO A 12 -22.16 -9.61 -25.76
CA PRO A 12 -23.61 -9.52 -25.97
C PRO A 12 -24.33 -8.66 -24.93
N GLU A 13 -23.97 -8.75 -23.65
CA GLU A 13 -24.56 -7.93 -22.58
C GLU A 13 -24.20 -6.45 -22.73
N TYR A 14 -22.95 -6.15 -23.13
CA TYR A 14 -22.49 -4.78 -23.39
C TYR A 14 -23.23 -4.15 -24.59
N ALA A 15 -23.48 -4.92 -25.66
CA ALA A 15 -24.28 -4.49 -26.80
C ALA A 15 -25.76 -4.27 -26.41
N LYS A 16 -26.32 -5.14 -25.57
CA LYS A 16 -27.68 -5.01 -25.03
C LYS A 16 -27.83 -3.76 -24.16
N ALA A 17 -26.87 -3.47 -23.28
CA ALA A 17 -26.84 -2.24 -22.50
C ALA A 17 -26.81 -0.98 -23.39
N ALA A 18 -25.97 -0.99 -24.44
CA ALA A 18 -25.89 0.10 -25.40
C ALA A 18 -27.22 0.31 -26.15
N ALA A 19 -27.89 -0.78 -26.54
CA ALA A 19 -29.20 -0.73 -27.18
C ALA A 19 -30.29 -0.17 -26.27
N LYS A 20 -30.32 -0.58 -24.98
CA LYS A 20 -31.25 -0.03 -23.98
C LYS A 20 -31.07 1.49 -23.83
N LEU A 21 -29.84 1.94 -23.61
CA LEU A 21 -29.53 3.38 -23.48
C LEU A 21 -29.91 4.18 -24.72
N LYS A 22 -29.67 3.62 -25.92
CA LYS A 22 -30.09 4.24 -27.17
C LYS A 22 -31.61 4.35 -27.29
N ALA A 23 -32.34 3.29 -26.93
CA ALA A 23 -33.81 3.28 -26.98
C ALA A 23 -34.44 4.29 -26.00
N GLU A 24 -33.79 4.52 -24.86
CA GLU A 24 -34.19 5.53 -23.86
C GLU A 24 -33.80 6.96 -24.24
N GLY A 25 -33.14 7.18 -25.38
CA GLY A 25 -32.67 8.51 -25.80
C GLY A 25 -31.52 9.06 -24.95
N SER A 26 -30.78 8.20 -24.25
CA SER A 26 -29.65 8.60 -23.40
C SER A 26 -28.49 9.16 -24.22
N GLU A 27 -27.82 10.18 -23.67
CA GLU A 27 -26.58 10.74 -24.22
C GLU A 27 -25.38 9.81 -24.02
N ILE A 28 -25.50 8.83 -23.12
CA ILE A 28 -24.43 7.89 -22.80
C ILE A 28 -24.14 6.99 -24.00
N ARG A 29 -22.84 6.88 -24.34
CA ARG A 29 -22.34 6.01 -25.40
C ARG A 29 -21.40 4.96 -24.83
N LEU A 30 -21.58 3.73 -25.26
CA LEU A 30 -20.69 2.62 -24.95
C LEU A 30 -19.75 2.41 -26.14
N ALA A 31 -18.45 2.35 -25.85
CA ALA A 31 -17.40 2.09 -26.83
C ALA A 31 -16.58 0.85 -26.42
N LYS A 32 -15.82 0.29 -27.36
CA LYS A 32 -14.85 -0.78 -27.13
C LYS A 32 -13.56 -0.46 -27.88
N VAL A 33 -12.43 -0.86 -27.30
CA VAL A 33 -11.09 -0.73 -27.89
C VAL A 33 -10.47 -2.11 -27.91
N ASP A 34 -9.86 -2.50 -29.02
CA ASP A 34 -9.06 -3.71 -29.05
C ASP A 34 -7.62 -3.44 -28.62
N ALA A 35 -7.33 -3.68 -27.35
CA ALA A 35 -6.00 -3.47 -26.77
C ALA A 35 -4.87 -4.33 -27.40
N THR A 36 -5.18 -5.34 -28.23
CA THR A 36 -4.14 -6.06 -28.99
C THR A 36 -3.70 -5.32 -30.25
N GLU A 37 -4.52 -4.40 -30.74
CA GLU A 37 -4.20 -3.52 -31.87
C GLU A 37 -3.79 -2.12 -31.36
N GLU A 38 -4.46 -1.65 -30.30
CA GLU A 38 -4.28 -0.31 -29.69
C GLU A 38 -3.52 -0.40 -28.36
N SER A 39 -2.31 -0.96 -28.39
CA SER A 39 -1.53 -1.24 -27.17
C SER A 39 -1.06 0.03 -26.45
N GLU A 40 -0.69 1.08 -27.18
CA GLU A 40 -0.29 2.37 -26.59
C GLU A 40 -1.43 3.01 -25.81
N LEU A 41 -2.66 2.97 -26.36
CA LEU A 41 -3.86 3.49 -25.70
C LEU A 41 -4.19 2.67 -24.45
N ALA A 42 -4.06 1.34 -24.53
CA ALA A 42 -4.27 0.47 -23.38
C ALA A 42 -3.25 0.74 -22.26
N GLN A 43 -1.98 0.93 -22.62
CA GLN A 43 -0.91 1.29 -21.68
C GLN A 43 -1.12 2.67 -21.07
N GLN A 44 -1.52 3.67 -21.88
CA GLN A 44 -1.81 5.03 -21.42
C GLN A 44 -2.83 5.06 -20.28
N PHE A 45 -3.84 4.17 -20.34
CA PHE A 45 -4.87 4.06 -19.30
C PHE A 45 -4.62 2.91 -18.31
N GLY A 46 -3.42 2.34 -18.28
CA GLY A 46 -3.02 1.34 -17.29
C GLY A 46 -3.81 0.02 -17.35
N VAL A 47 -4.25 -0.40 -18.54
CA VAL A 47 -4.95 -1.68 -18.73
C VAL A 47 -3.98 -2.84 -18.58
N ARG A 48 -4.16 -3.65 -17.52
CA ARG A 48 -3.30 -4.83 -17.22
C ARG A 48 -3.99 -6.17 -17.47
N GLY A 49 -5.29 -6.18 -17.73
CA GLY A 49 -6.09 -7.39 -17.91
C GLY A 49 -7.34 -7.13 -18.73
N TYR A 50 -8.04 -8.19 -19.15
CA TYR A 50 -9.20 -8.09 -20.03
C TYR A 50 -10.41 -8.86 -19.47
N PRO A 51 -11.62 -8.29 -19.51
CA PRO A 51 -11.94 -6.90 -19.87
C PRO A 51 -11.60 -5.92 -18.72
N THR A 52 -11.12 -4.74 -19.07
CA THR A 52 -11.10 -3.56 -18.20
C THR A 52 -12.08 -2.54 -18.79
N ILE A 53 -13.01 -2.04 -17.98
CA ILE A 53 -14.04 -1.09 -18.40
C ILE A 53 -13.80 0.20 -17.63
N LYS A 54 -13.74 1.32 -18.34
CA LYS A 54 -13.53 2.65 -17.76
C LYS A 54 -14.58 3.62 -18.28
N PHE A 55 -15.10 4.44 -17.36
CA PHE A 55 -16.08 5.49 -17.63
C PHE A 55 -15.38 6.85 -17.70
N PHE A 56 -15.65 7.57 -18.78
CA PHE A 56 -15.13 8.91 -19.04
C PHE A 56 -16.29 9.89 -18.98
N ARG A 57 -16.20 10.90 -18.11
CA ARG A 57 -17.20 11.98 -17.99
C ARG A 57 -16.61 13.25 -18.59
N ASN A 58 -17.37 13.93 -19.44
CA ASN A 58 -17.01 15.22 -20.04
C ASN A 58 -15.61 15.26 -20.72
N GLY A 59 -15.14 14.11 -21.22
CA GLY A 59 -13.83 14.01 -21.87
C GLY A 59 -12.62 14.08 -20.92
N ASP A 60 -12.82 14.02 -19.60
CA ASP A 60 -11.71 13.99 -18.64
C ASP A 60 -10.89 12.69 -18.80
N LYS A 61 -9.64 12.85 -19.24
CA LYS A 61 -8.68 11.76 -19.44
C LYS A 61 -7.80 11.52 -18.20
N ALA A 62 -7.78 12.43 -17.24
CA ALA A 62 -6.87 12.35 -16.11
C ALA A 62 -7.33 11.33 -15.07
N ALA A 63 -8.64 11.19 -14.86
CA ALA A 63 -9.19 10.31 -13.82
C ALA A 63 -10.41 9.49 -14.30
N PRO A 64 -10.27 8.64 -15.33
CA PRO A 64 -11.36 7.76 -15.75
C PRO A 64 -11.71 6.77 -14.65
N LYS A 65 -13.02 6.59 -14.40
CA LYS A 65 -13.50 5.74 -13.31
C LYS A 65 -13.58 4.29 -13.76
N GLU A 66 -12.98 3.38 -13.01
CA GLU A 66 -13.04 1.96 -13.30
C GLU A 66 -14.42 1.38 -12.95
N TYR A 67 -14.95 0.54 -13.84
CA TYR A 67 -16.19 -0.19 -13.62
C TYR A 67 -15.89 -1.56 -13.03
N THR A 68 -16.36 -1.79 -11.81
CA THR A 68 -16.14 -3.03 -11.06
C THR A 68 -17.44 -3.73 -10.66
N ALA A 69 -18.58 -3.26 -11.15
CA ALA A 69 -19.89 -3.85 -10.86
C ALA A 69 -20.18 -5.10 -11.73
N GLY A 70 -21.40 -5.63 -11.66
CA GLY A 70 -21.82 -6.84 -12.36
C GLY A 70 -21.70 -6.76 -13.89
N ARG A 71 -21.66 -7.90 -14.58
CA ARG A 71 -21.38 -7.95 -16.02
C ARG A 71 -22.64 -8.11 -16.88
N GLU A 72 -23.82 -7.99 -16.27
CA GLU A 72 -25.09 -8.03 -16.98
C GLU A 72 -25.48 -6.65 -17.51
N ALA A 73 -26.30 -6.61 -18.57
CA ALA A 73 -26.70 -5.35 -19.20
C ALA A 73 -27.39 -4.40 -18.21
N ASP A 74 -28.19 -4.92 -17.28
CA ASP A 74 -28.93 -4.12 -16.31
C ASP A 74 -28.05 -3.51 -15.22
N ASP A 75 -26.98 -4.22 -14.80
CA ASP A 75 -25.97 -3.68 -13.89
C ASP A 75 -25.23 -2.51 -14.52
N ILE A 76 -24.85 -2.64 -15.79
CA ILE A 76 -24.15 -1.59 -16.55
C ILE A 76 -25.04 -0.34 -16.67
N VAL A 77 -26.30 -0.51 -17.08
CA VAL A 77 -27.24 0.60 -17.23
C VAL A 77 -27.50 1.28 -15.89
N SER A 78 -27.73 0.51 -14.82
CA SER A 78 -28.02 1.05 -13.49
C SER A 78 -26.82 1.83 -12.92
N TRP A 79 -25.61 1.29 -13.09
CA TRP A 79 -24.37 1.95 -12.67
C TRP A 79 -24.14 3.27 -13.42
N LEU A 80 -24.40 3.28 -14.73
CA LEU A 80 -24.28 4.47 -15.57
C LEU A 80 -25.30 5.53 -15.17
N LYS A 81 -26.58 5.16 -15.03
CA LYS A 81 -27.65 6.07 -14.60
C LYS A 81 -27.36 6.68 -13.24
N LYS A 82 -26.86 5.89 -12.29
CA LYS A 82 -26.47 6.39 -10.96
C LYS A 82 -25.36 7.46 -11.05
N ARG A 83 -24.45 7.33 -12.01
CA ARG A 83 -23.32 8.25 -12.18
C ARG A 83 -23.62 9.43 -13.08
N THR A 84 -24.51 9.31 -14.06
CA THR A 84 -24.91 10.42 -14.94
C THR A 84 -26.14 11.17 -14.44
N GLY A 85 -26.77 10.71 -13.35
CA GLY A 85 -27.78 11.45 -12.63
C GLY A 85 -27.24 12.78 -12.06
N PRO A 86 -28.12 13.63 -11.49
CA PRO A 86 -27.69 14.86 -10.85
C PRO A 86 -26.68 14.53 -9.74
N ALA A 87 -25.59 15.30 -9.70
CA ALA A 87 -24.49 15.07 -8.77
C ALA A 87 -24.93 15.12 -7.29
N ALA A 88 -25.99 15.87 -7.02
CA ALA A 88 -26.66 15.93 -5.72
C ALA A 88 -28.18 15.81 -5.90
N ALA A 89 -28.83 15.06 -5.01
CA ALA A 89 -30.29 14.97 -4.98
C ALA A 89 -30.90 16.28 -4.48
N THR A 90 -31.92 16.80 -5.18
CA THR A 90 -32.67 17.97 -4.70
C THR A 90 -33.54 17.59 -3.50
N LEU A 91 -33.39 18.31 -2.40
CA LEU A 91 -34.08 18.06 -1.14
C LEU A 91 -35.15 19.14 -0.92
N PRO A 92 -36.44 18.85 -1.21
CA PRO A 92 -37.52 19.85 -1.13
C PRO A 92 -37.88 20.22 0.32
N ASP A 93 -37.69 19.30 1.26
CA ASP A 93 -38.14 19.45 2.63
C ASP A 93 -37.24 18.72 3.63
N ALA A 94 -37.55 18.94 4.91
CA ALA A 94 -36.87 18.39 6.07
C ALA A 94 -36.88 16.85 6.13
N ALA A 95 -37.89 16.18 5.57
CA ALA A 95 -38.03 14.73 5.62
C ALA A 95 -37.16 14.06 4.55
N ALA A 96 -37.10 14.65 3.34
CA ALA A 96 -36.19 14.23 2.29
C ALA A 96 -34.72 14.35 2.75
N ALA A 97 -34.39 15.43 3.46
CA ALA A 97 -33.04 15.61 3.99
C ALA A 97 -32.66 14.57 5.05
N GLU A 98 -33.55 14.25 5.99
CA GLU A 98 -33.33 13.15 6.95
C GLU A 98 -33.16 11.81 6.26
N THR A 99 -34.06 11.49 5.31
CA THR A 99 -33.99 10.23 4.55
C THR A 99 -32.63 10.08 3.86
N LEU A 100 -32.10 11.17 3.31
CA LEU A 100 -30.77 11.15 2.70
C LEU A 100 -29.68 10.92 3.76
N VAL A 101 -29.68 11.66 4.88
CA VAL A 101 -28.71 11.50 5.97
C VAL A 101 -28.69 10.07 6.51
N ASP A 102 -29.85 9.43 6.63
CA ASP A 102 -29.96 8.06 7.12
C ASP A 102 -29.53 7.00 6.10
N SER A 103 -29.46 7.35 4.81
CA SER A 103 -29.20 6.40 3.72
C SER A 103 -27.76 5.87 3.64
N SER A 104 -26.80 6.53 4.29
CA SER A 104 -25.37 6.17 4.21
C SER A 104 -24.61 6.55 5.49
N GLU A 105 -23.42 5.98 5.68
CA GLU A 105 -22.59 6.30 6.86
C GLU A 105 -22.06 7.74 6.84
N VAL A 106 -21.83 8.29 5.65
CA VAL A 106 -21.41 9.67 5.42
C VAL A 106 -22.28 10.25 4.30
N VAL A 107 -22.76 11.48 4.48
CA VAL A 107 -23.61 12.21 3.53
C VAL A 107 -23.22 13.67 3.54
N VAL A 108 -23.26 14.35 2.39
CA VAL A 108 -22.95 15.78 2.30
C VAL A 108 -24.16 16.54 1.77
N ILE A 109 -24.60 17.59 2.46
CA ILE A 109 -25.70 18.45 2.03
C ILE A 109 -25.19 19.88 1.81
N GLY A 110 -25.48 20.40 0.62
CA GLY A 110 -25.30 21.80 0.26
C GLY A 110 -26.59 22.59 0.48
N PHE A 111 -26.47 23.71 1.19
CA PHE A 111 -27.56 24.60 1.52
C PHE A 111 -27.33 25.89 0.75
N PHE A 112 -28.10 26.11 -0.32
CA PHE A 112 -27.94 27.26 -1.20
C PHE A 112 -29.30 27.88 -1.50
N LYS A 113 -29.50 29.15 -1.13
CA LYS A 113 -30.75 29.87 -1.44
C LYS A 113 -31.00 29.94 -2.95
N ASP A 114 -29.94 30.08 -3.73
CA ASP A 114 -29.94 29.99 -5.18
C ASP A 114 -29.09 28.78 -5.63
N ALA A 115 -29.76 27.73 -6.10
CA ALA A 115 -29.14 26.52 -6.60
C ALA A 115 -28.34 26.72 -7.91
N THR A 116 -28.44 27.90 -8.54
CA THR A 116 -27.68 28.27 -9.74
C THR A 116 -26.51 29.22 -9.46
N SER A 117 -26.31 29.59 -8.19
CA SER A 117 -25.19 30.43 -7.76
C SER A 117 -23.83 29.78 -8.06
N GLU A 118 -22.78 30.60 -8.16
CA GLU A 118 -21.41 30.10 -8.36
C GLU A 118 -20.98 29.13 -7.25
N ALA A 119 -21.35 29.40 -5.99
CA ALA A 119 -21.05 28.50 -4.88
C ALA A 119 -21.80 27.16 -5.00
N ALA A 120 -23.05 27.16 -5.46
CA ALA A 120 -23.79 25.93 -5.73
C ALA A 120 -23.17 25.12 -6.89
N LYS A 121 -22.70 25.78 -7.95
CA LYS A 121 -21.99 25.11 -9.06
C LYS A 121 -20.67 24.48 -8.62
N GLU A 122 -19.90 25.16 -7.78
CA GLU A 122 -18.65 24.63 -7.19
C GLU A 122 -18.94 23.40 -6.30
N PHE A 123 -20.01 23.45 -5.50
CA PHE A 123 -20.48 22.32 -4.72
C PHE A 123 -20.89 21.12 -5.58
N LEU A 124 -21.69 21.35 -6.62
CA LEU A 124 -22.08 20.29 -7.57
C LEU A 124 -20.86 19.71 -8.29
N SER A 125 -19.87 20.55 -8.63
CA SER A 125 -18.61 20.09 -9.23
C SER A 125 -17.76 19.24 -8.28
N ALA A 126 -17.82 19.50 -6.97
CA ALA A 126 -17.21 18.63 -5.96
C ALA A 126 -17.99 17.31 -5.81
N ALA A 127 -19.33 17.36 -5.80
CA ALA A 127 -20.19 16.19 -5.76
C ALA A 127 -19.95 15.25 -6.96
N GLU A 128 -19.71 15.79 -8.16
CA GLU A 128 -19.37 14.97 -9.35
C GLU A 128 -18.04 14.21 -9.22
N ALA A 129 -17.11 14.69 -8.39
CA ALA A 129 -15.80 14.08 -8.22
C ALA A 129 -15.77 12.97 -7.16
N VAL A 130 -16.81 12.89 -6.31
CA VAL A 130 -16.91 11.95 -5.18
C VAL A 130 -18.03 10.94 -5.44
N ASP A 131 -17.66 9.68 -5.70
CA ASP A 131 -18.61 8.63 -6.10
C ASP A 131 -19.24 7.84 -4.93
N ASP A 132 -18.55 7.81 -3.79
CA ASP A 132 -18.83 6.90 -2.67
C ASP A 132 -19.64 7.55 -1.54
N ILE A 133 -19.93 8.85 -1.64
CA ILE A 133 -20.68 9.62 -0.67
C ILE A 133 -21.92 10.23 -1.35
N PRO A 134 -23.14 10.03 -0.83
CA PRO A 134 -24.32 10.70 -1.35
C PRO A 134 -24.30 12.19 -1.08
N PHE A 135 -24.67 12.98 -2.10
CA PHE A 135 -24.83 14.42 -2.00
C PHE A 135 -26.30 14.83 -2.09
N GLY A 136 -26.67 15.83 -1.30
CA GLY A 136 -27.95 16.52 -1.36
C GLY A 136 -27.77 18.02 -1.56
N ILE A 137 -28.75 18.67 -2.17
CA ILE A 137 -28.79 20.13 -2.31
C ILE A 137 -30.19 20.64 -1.97
N SER A 138 -30.28 21.70 -1.16
CA SER A 138 -31.55 22.32 -0.80
C SER A 138 -31.49 23.84 -0.83
N SER A 139 -32.58 24.45 -1.30
CA SER A 139 -32.89 25.88 -1.16
C SER A 139 -34.05 26.13 -0.18
N SER A 140 -34.56 25.08 0.48
CA SER A 140 -35.73 25.14 1.35
C SER A 140 -35.40 25.76 2.71
N ALA A 141 -36.12 26.82 3.10
CA ALA A 141 -35.93 27.48 4.40
C ALA A 141 -36.13 26.55 5.60
N ASP A 142 -37.00 25.55 5.47
CA ASP A 142 -37.26 24.55 6.50
C ASP A 142 -36.04 23.64 6.72
N VAL A 143 -35.37 23.26 5.62
CA VAL A 143 -34.15 22.45 5.65
C VAL A 143 -33.00 23.24 6.27
N PHE A 144 -32.85 24.52 5.92
CA PHE A 144 -31.87 25.42 6.55
C PHE A 144 -32.09 25.51 8.07
N THR A 145 -33.33 25.73 8.49
CA THR A 145 -33.70 25.89 9.90
C THR A 145 -33.46 24.60 10.69
N LYS A 146 -33.85 23.45 10.13
CA LYS A 146 -33.65 22.12 10.72
C LYS A 146 -32.20 21.81 11.05
N TYR A 147 -31.28 22.25 10.21
CA TYR A 147 -29.84 22.07 10.41
C TYR A 147 -29.13 23.34 10.90
N GLN A 148 -29.87 24.31 11.43
CA GLN A 148 -29.33 25.52 12.08
C GLN A 148 -28.37 26.34 11.17
N LEU A 149 -28.70 26.47 9.88
CA LEU A 149 -27.98 27.32 8.95
C LEU A 149 -28.74 28.63 8.67
N SER A 150 -28.05 29.75 8.81
CA SER A 150 -28.59 31.10 8.55
C SER A 150 -28.17 31.67 7.19
N LYS A 151 -27.15 31.07 6.57
CA LYS A 151 -26.56 31.45 5.28
C LYS A 151 -26.21 30.21 4.47
N ASP A 152 -25.87 30.42 3.20
CA ASP A 152 -25.41 29.35 2.33
C ASP A 152 -24.18 28.66 2.91
N GLY A 153 -24.09 27.34 2.74
CA GLY A 153 -23.05 26.53 3.33
C GLY A 153 -23.16 25.05 2.99
N VAL A 154 -22.19 24.28 3.46
CA VAL A 154 -22.12 22.82 3.25
C VAL A 154 -21.94 22.13 4.59
N VAL A 155 -22.66 21.03 4.80
CA VAL A 155 -22.56 20.20 6.01
C VAL A 155 -22.32 18.76 5.61
N LEU A 156 -21.36 18.12 6.27
CA LEU A 156 -21.14 16.69 6.21
C LEU A 156 -21.76 16.05 7.46
N PHE A 157 -22.61 15.06 7.23
CA PHE A 157 -23.21 14.22 8.26
C PHE A 157 -22.53 12.85 8.25
N LYS A 158 -22.31 12.28 9.44
CA LYS A 158 -21.68 10.98 9.61
C LYS A 158 -22.29 10.22 10.78
N LYS A 159 -22.25 8.89 10.74
CA LYS A 159 -22.79 8.02 11.81
C LYS A 159 -21.77 7.69 12.91
N PHE A 160 -20.61 8.33 12.87
CA PHE A 160 -19.50 8.12 13.80
C PHE A 160 -18.96 9.46 14.32
N ASP A 161 -18.19 9.38 15.41
CA ASP A 161 -17.53 10.50 16.06
C ASP A 161 -18.50 11.65 16.43
N GLU A 162 -18.21 12.89 16.03
CA GLU A 162 -19.04 14.07 16.31
C GLU A 162 -20.36 14.13 15.51
N GLY A 163 -20.57 13.19 14.57
CA GLY A 163 -21.80 13.05 13.80
C GLY A 163 -22.03 14.12 12.72
N ARG A 164 -21.38 15.28 12.83
CA ARG A 164 -21.60 16.44 11.96
C ARG A 164 -20.37 17.33 11.87
N ASN A 165 -20.03 17.75 10.65
CA ASN A 165 -19.03 18.79 10.40
C ASN A 165 -19.65 19.88 9.50
N ASN A 166 -19.54 21.14 9.92
CA ASN A 166 -19.91 22.28 9.09
C ASN A 166 -18.67 22.74 8.31
N PHE A 167 -18.82 23.02 7.01
CA PHE A 167 -17.75 23.60 6.22
C PHE A 167 -17.51 25.06 6.61
N GLU A 168 -16.24 25.43 6.72
CA GLU A 168 -15.80 26.81 6.94
C GLU A 168 -14.78 27.21 5.87
N GLY A 169 -14.89 28.43 5.37
CA GLY A 169 -14.04 28.97 4.30
C GLY A 169 -14.77 29.20 2.99
N ASP A 170 -13.99 29.36 1.92
CA ASP A 170 -14.52 29.67 0.59
C ASP A 170 -15.09 28.42 -0.10
N LEU A 171 -16.32 28.52 -0.58
CA LEU A 171 -17.07 27.45 -1.25
C LEU A 171 -16.54 27.21 -2.68
N LYS A 172 -15.33 26.64 -2.73
CA LYS A 172 -14.61 26.25 -3.94
C LYS A 172 -14.44 24.74 -3.98
N LYS A 173 -14.48 24.15 -5.18
CA LYS A 173 -14.38 22.70 -5.40
C LYS A 173 -13.26 22.05 -4.60
N ASP A 174 -12.04 22.57 -4.70
CA ASP A 174 -10.86 21.96 -4.05
C ASP A 174 -10.94 22.03 -2.52
N ASN A 175 -11.43 23.15 -1.97
CA ASN A 175 -11.65 23.30 -0.53
C ASN A 175 -12.70 22.32 -0.02
N LEU A 176 -13.79 22.13 -0.77
CA LEU A 176 -14.84 21.17 -0.45
C LEU A 176 -14.32 19.73 -0.50
N LEU A 177 -13.55 19.37 -1.53
CA LEU A 177 -12.94 18.05 -1.64
C LEU A 177 -12.01 17.75 -0.46
N ASN A 178 -11.18 18.72 -0.07
CA ASN A 178 -10.30 18.59 1.09
C ASN A 178 -11.10 18.45 2.39
N PHE A 179 -12.16 19.24 2.56
CA PHE A 179 -13.07 19.15 3.70
C PHE A 179 -13.74 17.77 3.79
N ILE A 180 -14.26 17.26 2.67
CA ILE A 180 -14.91 15.94 2.62
C ILE A 180 -13.89 14.87 2.97
N LYS A 181 -12.74 14.83 2.28
CA LYS A 181 -11.65 13.87 2.56
C LYS A 181 -11.22 13.87 4.02
N ALA A 182 -11.08 15.04 4.63
CA ALA A 182 -10.62 15.18 6.01
C ALA A 182 -11.65 14.76 7.07
N ASN A 183 -12.93 14.62 6.71
CA ASN A 183 -14.02 14.37 7.66
C ASN A 183 -14.87 13.14 7.33
N SER A 184 -14.66 12.49 6.18
CA SER A 184 -15.39 11.29 5.74
C SER A 184 -14.84 9.98 6.30
N LEU A 185 -13.65 10.01 6.92
CA LEU A 185 -13.09 8.85 7.61
C LEU A 185 -13.33 8.97 9.13
N PRO A 186 -13.67 7.85 9.81
CA PRO A 186 -13.73 7.83 11.26
C PRO A 186 -12.34 8.06 11.85
N LEU A 187 -12.30 8.61 13.08
CA LEU A 187 -11.06 8.82 13.82
C LEU A 187 -10.27 7.52 14.01
N VAL A 188 -10.95 6.39 14.12
CA VAL A 188 -10.37 5.05 14.17
C VAL A 188 -11.07 4.16 13.14
N ILE A 189 -10.29 3.46 12.32
CA ILE A 189 -10.80 2.62 11.23
C ILE A 189 -10.57 1.15 11.59
N GLU A 190 -11.61 0.31 11.51
CA GLU A 190 -11.42 -1.15 11.60
C GLU A 190 -10.75 -1.64 10.32
N PHE A 191 -9.67 -2.41 10.45
CA PHE A 191 -9.04 -3.08 9.32
C PHE A 191 -9.88 -4.29 8.88
N THR A 192 -10.38 -4.22 7.66
CA THR A 192 -11.16 -5.27 7.00
C THR A 192 -10.81 -5.28 5.50
N GLU A 193 -11.22 -6.31 4.76
CA GLU A 193 -11.06 -6.34 3.30
C GLU A 193 -11.71 -5.13 2.61
N GLN A 194 -12.80 -4.58 3.19
CA GLN A 194 -13.52 -3.45 2.62
C GLN A 194 -12.83 -2.11 2.89
N THR A 195 -12.18 -1.97 4.05
CA THR A 195 -11.51 -0.73 4.46
C THR A 195 -10.05 -0.68 4.01
N ALA A 196 -9.40 -1.83 3.75
CA ALA A 196 -8.01 -1.91 3.33
C ALA A 196 -7.67 -1.05 2.08
N PRO A 197 -8.46 -1.06 0.98
CA PRO A 197 -8.19 -0.19 -0.16
C PRO A 197 -8.25 1.31 0.18
N LYS A 198 -9.11 1.70 1.14
CA LYS A 198 -9.22 3.09 1.59
C LYS A 198 -8.05 3.50 2.48
N ILE A 199 -7.61 2.58 3.35
CA ILE A 199 -6.46 2.76 4.24
C ILE A 199 -5.17 2.94 3.42
N PHE A 200 -4.89 2.04 2.48
CA PHE A 200 -3.65 2.05 1.70
C PHE A 200 -3.69 2.98 0.48
N GLY A 201 -4.88 3.28 -0.03
CA GLY A 201 -5.09 4.28 -1.07
C GLY A 201 -5.10 5.72 -0.55
N GLY A 202 -5.07 5.92 0.78
CA GLY A 202 -5.09 7.23 1.41
C GLY A 202 -3.79 8.03 1.22
N GLU A 203 -3.90 9.34 1.43
CA GLU A 203 -2.77 10.28 1.38
C GLU A 203 -1.88 10.17 2.63
N ILE A 204 -2.44 9.76 3.77
CA ILE A 204 -1.69 9.58 5.03
C ILE A 204 -0.88 8.29 4.93
N LYS A 205 0.45 8.41 4.86
CA LYS A 205 1.40 7.28 4.77
C LYS A 205 1.89 6.76 6.12
N THR A 206 1.55 7.42 7.22
CA THR A 206 1.91 6.99 8.57
C THR A 206 0.70 6.39 9.27
N HIS A 207 0.76 5.10 9.59
CA HIS A 207 -0.35 4.36 10.20
C HIS A 207 0.05 3.84 11.57
N ILE A 208 -0.86 3.94 12.53
CA ILE A 208 -0.75 3.25 13.83
C ILE A 208 -1.82 2.19 13.91
N LEU A 209 -1.40 0.96 14.18
CA LEU A 209 -2.25 -0.22 14.25
C LEU A 209 -2.35 -0.69 15.70
N LEU A 210 -3.58 -0.78 16.20
CA LEU A 210 -3.92 -1.46 17.43
C LEU A 210 -4.44 -2.87 17.10
N PHE A 211 -3.64 -3.88 17.41
CA PHE A 211 -4.05 -5.28 17.36
C PHE A 211 -4.89 -5.56 18.60
N LEU A 212 -6.21 -5.65 18.44
CA LEU A 212 -7.17 -5.75 19.54
C LEU A 212 -8.06 -6.98 19.34
N PRO A 213 -7.83 -8.07 20.08
CA PRO A 213 -8.66 -9.26 19.95
C PRO A 213 -10.08 -8.95 20.44
N LYS A 214 -11.11 -9.32 19.67
CA LYS A 214 -12.51 -9.14 20.11
C LYS A 214 -12.84 -9.92 21.39
N SER A 215 -12.06 -10.96 21.70
CA SER A 215 -12.17 -11.73 22.94
C SER A 215 -11.53 -11.07 24.18
N VAL A 216 -10.76 -9.98 24.03
CA VAL A 216 -10.02 -9.36 25.15
C VAL A 216 -10.95 -8.77 26.20
N SER A 217 -10.57 -8.89 27.48
CA SER A 217 -11.26 -8.18 28.56
C SER A 217 -11.16 -6.66 28.39
N ASP A 218 -12.26 -5.94 28.65
CA ASP A 218 -12.32 -4.48 28.47
C ASP A 218 -11.94 -4.02 27.06
N TYR A 219 -12.45 -4.70 26.03
CA TYR A 219 -12.28 -4.33 24.63
C TYR A 219 -12.62 -2.86 24.38
N GLN A 220 -13.78 -2.41 24.88
CA GLN A 220 -14.28 -1.05 24.62
C GLN A 220 -13.39 0.01 25.30
N GLY A 221 -12.97 -0.19 26.56
CA GLY A 221 -12.10 0.76 27.24
C GLY A 221 -10.74 0.95 26.53
N LYS A 222 -10.16 -0.15 26.02
CA LYS A 222 -8.93 -0.09 25.20
C LYS A 222 -9.15 0.64 23.88
N LEU A 223 -10.26 0.36 23.18
CA LEU A 223 -10.60 1.04 21.94
C LEU A 223 -10.88 2.55 22.16
N ASP A 224 -11.53 2.90 23.28
CA ASP A 224 -11.82 4.28 23.66
C ASP A 224 -10.52 5.04 23.98
N ASN A 225 -9.55 4.40 24.65
CA ASN A 225 -8.22 4.97 24.87
C ASN A 225 -7.51 5.28 23.55
N PHE A 226 -7.58 4.34 22.59
CA PHE A 226 -7.01 4.50 21.26
C PHE A 226 -7.69 5.64 20.47
N LYS A 227 -9.01 5.70 20.52
CA LYS A 227 -9.81 6.77 19.92
C LYS A 227 -9.53 8.13 20.55
N SER A 228 -9.36 8.19 21.86
CA SER A 228 -9.01 9.43 22.57
C SER A 228 -7.64 9.96 22.17
N ALA A 229 -6.69 9.09 21.85
CA ALA A 229 -5.40 9.50 21.32
C ALA A 229 -5.49 9.99 19.86
N ALA A 230 -6.31 9.33 19.03
CA ALA A 230 -6.44 9.59 17.59
C ALA A 230 -6.75 11.07 17.26
N GLY A 231 -7.62 11.71 18.05
CA GLY A 231 -8.05 13.10 17.82
C GLY A 231 -6.89 14.11 17.74
N HIS A 232 -5.78 13.86 18.44
CA HIS A 232 -4.60 14.75 18.45
C HIS A 232 -3.75 14.68 17.18
N PHE A 233 -3.92 13.62 16.38
CA PHE A 233 -3.07 13.32 15.23
C PHE A 233 -3.83 13.31 13.90
N LYS A 234 -5.05 13.88 13.88
CA LYS A 234 -5.88 13.98 12.68
C LYS A 234 -5.09 14.61 11.53
N GLY A 235 -5.08 13.95 10.38
CA GLY A 235 -4.33 14.38 9.18
C GLY A 235 -2.83 14.08 9.21
N LYS A 236 -2.28 13.55 10.31
CA LYS A 236 -0.84 13.21 10.44
C LYS A 236 -0.60 11.71 10.54
N ILE A 237 -1.40 11.02 11.35
CA ILE A 237 -1.29 9.58 11.59
C ILE A 237 -2.68 8.97 11.45
N LEU A 238 -2.80 7.91 10.66
CA LEU A 238 -4.04 7.17 10.51
C LEU A 238 -4.15 6.11 11.61
N PHE A 239 -5.21 6.16 12.41
CA PHE A 239 -5.45 5.22 13.50
C PHE A 239 -6.32 4.07 13.02
N ILE A 240 -5.79 2.87 13.14
CA ILE A 240 -6.41 1.63 12.65
C ILE A 240 -6.44 0.65 13.80
N PHE A 241 -7.54 -0.09 13.96
CA PHE A 241 -7.57 -1.26 14.83
C PHE A 241 -7.89 -2.51 14.03
N ILE A 242 -7.32 -3.64 14.44
CA ILE A 242 -7.43 -4.91 13.73
C ILE A 242 -7.78 -6.01 14.73
N ASP A 243 -8.77 -6.84 14.37
CA ASP A 243 -9.15 -8.00 15.18
C ASP A 243 -8.08 -9.09 15.04
N SER A 244 -7.27 -9.26 16.08
CA SER A 244 -6.19 -10.26 16.09
C SER A 244 -6.69 -11.70 16.23
N ASP A 245 -7.94 -11.91 16.62
CA ASP A 245 -8.54 -13.25 16.71
C ASP A 245 -8.91 -13.80 15.33
N HIS A 246 -9.24 -12.91 14.39
CA HIS A 246 -9.71 -13.25 13.05
C HIS A 246 -8.62 -13.95 12.22
N SER A 247 -8.98 -15.03 11.53
CA SER A 247 -8.04 -15.83 10.72
C SER A 247 -7.45 -15.04 9.56
N ASP A 248 -8.25 -14.18 8.93
CA ASP A 248 -7.81 -13.43 7.75
C ASP A 248 -6.72 -12.40 8.08
N ASN A 249 -6.62 -12.02 9.36
CA ASN A 249 -5.66 -11.05 9.85
C ASN A 249 -4.31 -11.68 10.27
N GLN A 250 -4.17 -13.01 10.25
CA GLN A 250 -2.94 -13.68 10.71
C GLN A 250 -1.69 -13.24 9.95
N ARG A 251 -1.80 -13.08 8.63
CA ARG A 251 -0.68 -12.59 7.81
C ARG A 251 -0.23 -11.18 8.19
N ILE A 252 -1.16 -10.35 8.68
CA ILE A 252 -0.83 -8.99 9.14
C ILE A 252 -0.09 -9.08 10.48
N LEU A 253 -0.53 -9.94 11.39
CA LEU A 253 0.20 -10.19 12.63
C LEU A 253 1.64 -10.66 12.36
N GLU A 254 1.82 -11.65 11.48
CA GLU A 254 3.13 -12.16 11.06
C GLU A 254 4.01 -11.06 10.46
N PHE A 255 3.44 -10.22 9.59
CA PHE A 255 4.15 -9.08 9.00
C PHE A 255 4.64 -8.07 10.04
N PHE A 256 3.92 -7.91 11.15
CA PHE A 256 4.31 -7.06 12.28
C PHE A 256 5.05 -7.80 13.40
N GLY A 257 5.36 -9.08 13.20
CA GLY A 257 6.10 -9.91 14.14
C GLY A 257 5.36 -10.12 15.45
N LEU A 258 4.04 -10.24 15.38
CA LEU A 258 3.16 -10.45 16.51
C LEU A 258 2.58 -11.86 16.49
N LYS A 259 2.57 -12.51 17.64
CA LYS A 259 1.77 -13.69 17.93
C LYS A 259 0.42 -13.28 18.54
N LYS A 260 -0.57 -14.16 18.48
CA LYS A 260 -1.90 -13.89 19.05
C LYS A 260 -1.83 -13.60 20.55
N GLU A 261 -0.97 -14.31 21.26
CA GLU A 261 -0.81 -14.23 22.72
C GLU A 261 -0.13 -12.94 23.16
N GLU A 262 0.53 -12.24 22.24
CA GLU A 262 1.15 -10.93 22.46
C GLU A 262 0.17 -9.78 22.24
N CYS A 263 -1.06 -10.08 21.79
CA CYS A 263 -2.13 -9.10 21.62
C CYS A 263 -2.93 -8.97 22.94
N PRO A 264 -3.39 -7.75 23.31
CA PRO A 264 -3.41 -6.57 22.47
C PRO A 264 -2.08 -5.81 22.41
N ALA A 265 -1.75 -5.27 21.24
CA ALA A 265 -0.48 -4.59 20.99
C ALA A 265 -0.63 -3.43 20.02
N VAL A 266 0.30 -2.46 20.09
CA VAL A 266 0.36 -1.33 19.17
C VAL A 266 1.63 -1.40 18.32
N ARG A 267 1.51 -1.10 17.03
CA ARG A 267 2.63 -0.90 16.11
C ARG A 267 2.38 0.35 15.25
N LEU A 268 3.45 1.01 14.84
CA LEU A 268 3.39 2.11 13.88
C LEU A 268 4.19 1.72 12.65
N ILE A 269 3.70 2.09 11.47
CA ILE A 269 4.35 1.86 10.19
C ILE A 269 4.33 3.13 9.33
N THR A 270 5.41 3.38 8.60
CA THR A 270 5.46 4.35 7.51
C THR A 270 5.37 3.62 6.17
N LEU A 271 4.60 4.14 5.22
CA LEU A 271 4.33 3.56 3.90
C LEU A 271 4.90 4.44 2.78
N GLU A 272 6.14 4.87 2.93
CA GLU A 272 6.88 5.62 1.91
C GLU A 272 7.59 4.64 0.96
N GLU A 273 8.67 5.07 0.28
CA GLU A 273 9.53 4.16 -0.50
C GLU A 273 10.04 2.97 0.34
N GLU A 274 10.16 3.18 1.65
CA GLU A 274 10.57 2.17 2.63
C GLU A 274 9.49 1.99 3.70
N MET A 275 9.05 0.74 3.87
CA MET A 275 8.17 0.37 4.96
C MET A 275 8.97 0.16 6.24
N THR A 276 8.87 1.08 7.19
CA THR A 276 9.59 0.99 8.47
C THR A 276 8.60 0.82 9.61
N LYS A 277 8.85 -0.17 10.47
CA LYS A 277 7.98 -0.49 11.62
C LYS A 277 8.57 0.02 12.92
N TYR A 278 7.70 0.40 13.84
CA TYR A 278 8.06 0.94 15.14
C TYR A 278 7.18 0.30 16.22
N LYS A 279 7.80 -0.02 17.35
CA LYS A 279 7.13 -0.54 18.56
C LYS A 279 7.19 0.52 19.66
N PRO A 280 6.13 0.71 20.47
CA PRO A 280 6.19 1.55 21.66
C PRO A 280 7.15 0.98 22.72
N GLU A 281 7.73 1.86 23.53
CA GLU A 281 8.60 1.49 24.66
C GLU A 281 7.83 0.84 25.82
N SER A 282 6.51 1.07 25.89
CA SER A 282 5.60 0.50 26.89
C SER A 282 4.51 -0.31 26.18
N ASP A 283 4.08 -1.40 26.81
CA ASP A 283 2.97 -2.23 26.34
C ASP A 283 1.59 -1.74 26.86
N ASP A 284 1.54 -0.62 27.61
CA ASP A 284 0.30 -0.06 28.16
C ASP A 284 -0.57 0.62 27.09
N ILE A 285 -1.82 0.18 26.97
CA ILE A 285 -2.81 0.73 26.01
C ILE A 285 -3.67 1.79 26.69
N THR A 286 -3.02 2.89 27.08
CA THR A 286 -3.68 4.09 27.61
C THR A 286 -3.56 5.24 26.63
N ALA A 287 -4.51 6.18 26.64
CA ALA A 287 -4.51 7.32 25.73
C ALA A 287 -3.20 8.14 25.84
N ASP A 288 -2.68 8.33 27.06
CA ASP A 288 -1.45 9.08 27.30
C ASP A 288 -0.21 8.38 26.74
N LYS A 289 -0.10 7.06 26.89
CA LYS A 289 1.03 6.29 26.34
C LYS A 289 1.01 6.21 24.82
N ILE A 290 -0.18 6.09 24.22
CA ILE A 290 -0.33 6.13 22.77
C ILE A 290 0.05 7.53 22.23
N LYS A 291 -0.40 8.60 22.88
CA LYS A 291 0.00 9.98 22.53
C LYS A 291 1.50 10.19 22.67
N GLU A 292 2.11 9.72 23.76
CA GLU A 292 3.54 9.80 24.02
C GLU A 292 4.33 9.11 22.89
N PHE A 293 3.93 7.88 22.53
CA PHE A 293 4.54 7.12 21.43
C PHE A 293 4.46 7.85 20.09
N CYS A 294 3.26 8.31 19.69
CA CYS A 294 3.07 9.05 18.45
C CYS A 294 3.90 10.34 18.40
N ASN A 295 3.96 11.10 19.50
CA ASN A 295 4.76 12.33 19.55
C ASN A 295 6.26 12.04 19.45
N LYS A 296 6.78 11.07 20.22
CA LYS A 296 8.18 10.65 20.12
C LYS A 296 8.53 10.17 18.70
N PHE A 297 7.62 9.45 18.04
CA PHE A 297 7.79 9.04 16.65
C PHE A 297 7.89 10.25 15.71
N LEU A 298 6.94 11.19 15.79
CA LEU A 298 6.94 12.41 14.96
C LEU A 298 8.15 13.31 15.20
N GLU A 299 8.74 13.25 16.40
CA GLU A 299 9.99 13.93 16.75
C GLU A 299 11.26 13.17 16.30
N GLY A 300 11.13 11.99 15.68
CA GLY A 300 12.25 11.16 15.25
C GLY A 300 13.01 10.46 16.39
N LYS A 301 12.40 10.35 17.58
CA LYS A 301 13.03 9.79 18.80
C LYS A 301 12.82 8.30 18.99
N ILE A 302 11.92 7.69 18.20
CA ILE A 302 11.72 6.23 18.22
C ILE A 302 12.60 5.59 17.16
N LYS A 303 13.42 4.63 17.57
CA LYS A 303 14.23 3.83 16.65
C LYS A 303 13.36 2.79 15.92
N PRO A 304 13.65 2.47 14.65
CA PRO A 304 13.02 1.36 13.95
C PRO A 304 13.07 0.08 14.78
N HIS A 305 11.97 -0.67 14.79
CA HIS A 305 11.90 -1.98 15.42
C HIS A 305 12.28 -3.05 14.40
N LEU A 306 13.56 -3.46 14.42
CA LEU A 306 14.03 -4.55 13.56
C LEU A 306 13.44 -5.88 14.05
N MET A 307 12.64 -6.49 13.18
CA MET A 307 12.01 -7.78 13.42
C MET A 307 13.00 -8.92 13.17
N SER A 308 12.97 -9.97 13.99
CA SER A 308 13.69 -11.20 13.70
C SER A 308 12.90 -12.39 14.19
N GLN A 309 12.81 -13.43 13.36
CA GLN A 309 12.40 -14.76 13.79
C GLN A 309 13.39 -15.33 14.82
N ASP A 310 12.96 -16.38 15.51
CA ASP A 310 13.86 -17.22 16.28
C ASP A 310 14.78 -18.00 15.35
N LEU A 311 16.05 -18.09 15.73
CA LEU A 311 17.05 -18.84 14.98
C LEU A 311 16.71 -20.35 15.07
N PRO A 312 16.47 -21.05 13.95
CA PRO A 312 16.24 -22.49 13.98
C PRO A 312 17.46 -23.22 14.56
N GLU A 313 17.25 -24.28 15.36
CA GLU A 313 18.36 -25.08 15.92
C GLU A 313 19.21 -25.77 14.83
N ASP A 314 18.66 -25.90 13.63
CA ASP A 314 19.29 -26.52 12.46
C ASP A 314 19.58 -25.52 11.33
N TRP A 315 19.67 -24.23 11.65
CA TRP A 315 19.86 -23.16 10.68
C TRP A 315 21.07 -23.36 9.75
N ASP A 316 22.10 -24.06 10.23
CA ASP A 316 23.35 -24.33 9.52
C ASP A 316 23.51 -25.78 9.04
N LYS A 317 22.56 -26.68 9.29
CA LYS A 317 22.70 -28.11 8.93
C LYS A 317 22.58 -28.37 7.43
N GLN A 318 21.81 -27.54 6.73
CA GLN A 318 21.60 -27.69 5.29
C GLN A 318 22.69 -26.95 4.49
N PRO A 319 22.85 -27.28 3.19
CA PRO A 319 23.84 -26.61 2.33
C PRO A 319 23.56 -25.11 2.21
N VAL A 320 22.28 -24.76 2.04
CA VAL A 320 21.80 -23.38 2.13
C VAL A 320 21.51 -23.05 3.59
N LYS A 321 22.27 -22.11 4.16
CA LYS A 321 22.11 -21.64 5.55
C LYS A 321 20.86 -20.77 5.69
N VAL A 322 20.17 -20.90 6.82
CA VAL A 322 18.99 -20.09 7.13
C VAL A 322 19.41 -18.92 8.02
N LEU A 323 19.18 -17.70 7.56
CA LEU A 323 19.42 -16.50 8.34
C LEU A 323 18.11 -15.91 8.85
N VAL A 324 18.20 -15.28 10.00
CA VAL A 324 17.19 -14.44 10.64
C VAL A 324 17.86 -13.14 11.08
N GLY A 325 17.10 -12.12 11.44
CA GLY A 325 17.68 -10.83 11.86
C GLY A 325 18.73 -10.95 13.00
N LYS A 326 18.56 -11.91 13.90
CA LYS A 326 19.46 -12.17 15.05
C LYS A 326 20.87 -12.66 14.66
N ASN A 327 21.02 -13.48 13.61
CA ASN A 327 22.33 -14.01 13.19
C ASN A 327 22.81 -13.42 11.86
N PHE A 328 21.99 -12.60 11.18
CA PHE A 328 22.33 -12.07 9.87
C PHE A 328 23.66 -11.31 9.87
N GLU A 329 23.87 -10.38 10.81
CA GLU A 329 25.10 -9.58 10.80
C GLU A 329 26.35 -10.41 11.05
N GLU A 330 26.27 -11.37 11.98
CA GLU A 330 27.38 -12.26 12.32
C GLU A 330 27.79 -13.11 11.12
N VAL A 331 26.82 -13.65 10.38
CA VAL A 331 27.11 -14.53 9.24
C VAL A 331 27.45 -13.71 8.00
N ALA A 332 26.60 -12.75 7.61
CA ALA A 332 26.75 -12.04 6.34
C ALA A 332 27.95 -11.09 6.31
N PHE A 333 28.45 -10.64 7.45
CA PHE A 333 29.63 -9.78 7.53
C PHE A 333 30.83 -10.46 8.22
N ASP A 334 30.89 -11.80 8.21
CA ASP A 334 32.11 -12.51 8.60
C ASP A 334 33.23 -12.16 7.61
N GLU A 335 34.29 -11.51 8.11
CA GLU A 335 35.41 -11.04 7.30
C GLU A 335 36.17 -12.18 6.61
N ASN A 336 35.96 -13.44 7.01
CA ASN A 336 36.63 -14.61 6.43
C ASN A 336 35.74 -15.37 5.44
N LYS A 337 34.51 -14.91 5.17
CA LYS A 337 33.53 -15.62 4.34
C LYS A 337 32.95 -14.73 3.25
N ASN A 338 32.85 -15.30 2.06
CA ASN A 338 32.11 -14.80 0.91
C ASN A 338 30.66 -15.30 1.00
N VAL A 339 29.74 -14.45 1.42
CA VAL A 339 28.35 -14.87 1.69
C VAL A 339 27.42 -14.40 0.59
N PHE A 340 26.66 -15.32 0.00
CA PHE A 340 25.64 -15.00 -0.99
C PHE A 340 24.25 -15.31 -0.43
N VAL A 341 23.41 -14.28 -0.30
CA VAL A 341 22.13 -14.37 0.41
C VAL A 341 20.95 -14.12 -0.52
N GLU A 342 19.99 -15.06 -0.53
CA GLU A 342 18.66 -14.88 -1.09
C GLU A 342 17.72 -14.23 -0.06
N PHE A 343 17.19 -13.06 -0.38
CA PHE A 343 16.13 -12.40 0.37
C PHE A 343 14.78 -12.67 -0.31
N TYR A 344 13.91 -13.42 0.36
CA TYR A 344 12.68 -13.95 -0.24
C TYR A 344 11.42 -13.64 0.58
N ALA A 345 10.26 -13.89 -0.03
CA ALA A 345 8.96 -13.91 0.62
C ALA A 345 8.28 -15.28 0.39
N PRO A 346 7.73 -15.95 1.41
CA PRO A 346 7.19 -17.31 1.29
C PRO A 346 6.06 -17.47 0.24
N TRP A 347 5.32 -16.39 -0.03
CA TRP A 347 4.23 -16.36 -1.00
C TRP A 347 4.65 -15.93 -2.41
N CYS A 348 5.88 -15.46 -2.61
CA CYS A 348 6.32 -14.96 -3.90
C CYS A 348 6.52 -16.11 -4.91
N GLY A 349 5.83 -16.03 -6.06
CA GLY A 349 5.95 -17.03 -7.12
C GLY A 349 7.35 -17.12 -7.72
N HIS A 350 8.06 -15.99 -7.86
CA HIS A 350 9.44 -15.97 -8.38
C HIS A 350 10.44 -16.61 -7.40
N CYS A 351 10.28 -16.40 -6.09
CA CYS A 351 11.10 -17.08 -5.08
C CYS A 351 10.91 -18.60 -5.13
N LYS A 352 9.66 -19.06 -5.29
CA LYS A 352 9.37 -20.50 -5.43
C LYS A 352 10.00 -21.11 -6.69
N GLN A 353 10.13 -20.34 -7.77
CA GLN A 353 10.81 -20.77 -8.98
C GLN A 353 12.34 -20.81 -8.81
N LEU A 354 12.90 -19.88 -8.03
CA LEU A 354 14.34 -19.82 -7.75
C LEU A 354 14.79 -20.89 -6.74
N ALA A 355 13.95 -21.25 -5.77
CA ALA A 355 14.34 -22.13 -4.66
C ALA A 355 15.06 -23.43 -5.08
N PRO A 356 14.60 -24.20 -6.09
CA PRO A 356 15.33 -25.41 -6.52
C PRO A 356 16.70 -25.12 -7.16
N ILE A 357 16.90 -23.93 -7.73
CA ILE A 357 18.18 -23.51 -8.31
C ILE A 357 19.12 -23.07 -7.17
N TRP A 358 18.59 -22.33 -6.20
CA TRP A 358 19.32 -21.89 -5.01
C TRP A 358 19.79 -23.08 -4.15
N ASP A 359 18.94 -24.10 -3.97
CA ASP A 359 19.31 -25.33 -3.26
C ASP A 359 20.45 -26.08 -3.98
N LYS A 360 20.45 -26.12 -5.32
CA LYS A 360 21.55 -26.69 -6.10
C LYS A 360 22.84 -25.90 -5.96
N LEU A 361 22.77 -24.56 -5.94
CA LEU A 361 23.93 -23.71 -5.71
C LEU A 361 24.54 -23.99 -4.33
N GLY A 362 23.69 -24.08 -3.29
CA GLY A 362 24.12 -24.48 -1.96
C GLY A 362 24.78 -25.86 -1.94
N GLU A 363 24.28 -26.82 -2.73
CA GLU A 363 24.91 -28.14 -2.84
C GLU A 363 26.31 -28.08 -3.45
N THR A 364 26.47 -27.31 -4.52
CA THR A 364 27.76 -27.13 -5.21
C THR A 364 28.84 -26.58 -4.29
N TYR A 365 28.49 -25.59 -3.45
CA TYR A 365 29.45 -24.89 -2.59
C TYR A 365 29.46 -25.39 -1.14
N ARG A 366 28.82 -26.53 -0.84
CA ARG A 366 28.66 -27.03 0.54
C ARG A 366 29.99 -27.19 1.28
N ASP A 367 31.01 -27.68 0.57
CA ASP A 367 32.33 -27.97 1.14
C ASP A 367 33.38 -26.89 0.79
N HIS A 368 32.95 -25.73 0.27
CA HIS A 368 33.86 -24.64 -0.08
C HIS A 368 34.44 -23.98 1.18
N GLU A 369 35.73 -23.64 1.17
CA GLU A 369 36.42 -23.17 2.38
C GLU A 369 35.92 -21.80 2.85
N ASN A 370 35.59 -20.90 1.93
CA ASN A 370 35.18 -19.52 2.25
C ASN A 370 33.83 -19.08 1.65
N ILE A 371 33.10 -19.90 0.89
CA ILE A 371 31.80 -19.49 0.29
C ILE A 371 30.64 -20.02 1.14
N VAL A 372 29.66 -19.15 1.41
CA VAL A 372 28.44 -19.49 2.15
C VAL A 372 27.22 -19.11 1.34
N ILE A 373 26.39 -20.09 0.99
CA ILE A 373 25.08 -19.86 0.37
C ILE A 373 24.02 -19.82 1.46
N ALA A 374 23.23 -18.74 1.50
CA ALA A 374 22.27 -18.51 2.55
C ALA A 374 20.94 -17.95 2.03
N LYS A 375 19.90 -18.01 2.86
CA LYS A 375 18.59 -17.40 2.58
C LYS A 375 17.98 -16.78 3.82
N MET A 376 17.23 -15.70 3.65
CA MET A 376 16.51 -15.01 4.71
C MET A 376 15.08 -14.65 4.26
N ASP A 377 14.10 -14.99 5.08
CA ASP A 377 12.72 -14.52 4.88
C ASP A 377 12.66 -13.04 5.30
N SER A 378 12.64 -12.15 4.32
CA SER A 378 12.59 -10.70 4.52
C SER A 378 11.22 -10.17 4.90
N THR A 379 10.19 -11.03 4.90
CA THR A 379 8.87 -10.66 5.41
C THR A 379 8.79 -10.84 6.91
N ALA A 380 9.61 -11.75 7.43
CA ALA A 380 9.67 -12.12 8.84
C ALA A 380 10.91 -11.56 9.58
N ASN A 381 11.86 -10.95 8.85
CA ASN A 381 13.11 -10.42 9.38
C ASN A 381 13.46 -9.07 8.75
N GLU A 382 13.93 -8.12 9.56
CA GLU A 382 14.42 -6.80 9.15
C GLU A 382 15.86 -6.62 9.65
N VAL A 383 16.72 -6.08 8.79
CA VAL A 383 18.15 -5.86 9.09
C VAL A 383 18.55 -4.46 8.61
N GLU A 384 19.34 -3.75 9.40
CA GLU A 384 19.69 -2.35 9.10
C GLU A 384 20.61 -2.21 7.88
N ALA A 385 21.51 -3.18 7.72
CA ALA A 385 22.57 -3.11 6.72
C ALA A 385 22.08 -3.29 5.27
N VAL A 386 20.92 -3.91 5.05
CA VAL A 386 20.40 -4.15 3.70
C VAL A 386 18.91 -3.91 3.58
N LYS A 387 18.55 -3.15 2.54
CA LYS A 387 17.16 -2.84 2.21
C LYS A 387 16.67 -3.70 1.05
N ILE A 388 15.49 -4.29 1.21
CA ILE A 388 14.89 -5.23 0.26
C ILE A 388 13.53 -4.68 -0.21
N HIS A 389 13.46 -4.28 -1.48
CA HIS A 389 12.26 -3.65 -2.06
C HIS A 389 11.47 -4.59 -2.99
N SER A 390 12.04 -5.75 -3.33
CA SER A 390 11.44 -6.72 -4.25
C SER A 390 11.89 -8.14 -3.94
N PHE A 391 11.11 -9.14 -4.35
CA PHE A 391 11.40 -10.55 -4.09
C PHE A 391 11.46 -11.39 -5.37
N PRO A 392 12.45 -12.28 -5.53
CA PRO A 392 13.65 -12.37 -4.69
C PRO A 392 14.60 -11.19 -4.94
N THR A 393 15.39 -10.84 -3.93
CA THR A 393 16.58 -9.98 -4.07
C THR A 393 17.79 -10.81 -3.67
N LEU A 394 18.85 -10.81 -4.48
CA LEU A 394 20.10 -11.49 -4.17
C LEU A 394 21.18 -10.46 -3.86
N LYS A 395 21.96 -10.68 -2.80
CA LYS A 395 23.12 -9.82 -2.46
C LYS A 395 24.32 -10.66 -2.06
N PHE A 396 25.49 -10.23 -2.53
CA PHE A 396 26.78 -10.81 -2.20
C PHE A 396 27.53 -9.94 -1.18
N PHE A 397 28.08 -10.59 -0.17
CA PHE A 397 28.84 -9.97 0.91
C PHE A 397 30.25 -10.57 0.85
N PRO A 398 31.20 -9.90 0.18
CA PRO A 398 32.55 -10.41 0.04
C PRO A 398 33.28 -10.44 1.38
N ALA A 399 34.22 -11.37 1.51
CA ALA A 399 35.18 -11.41 2.60
C ALA A 399 36.00 -10.10 2.65
N GLY A 400 36.59 -9.82 3.81
CA GLY A 400 37.44 -8.66 4.05
C GLY A 400 36.79 -7.52 4.83
N SER A 401 37.65 -6.61 5.29
CA SER A 401 37.26 -5.48 6.14
C SER A 401 36.44 -4.44 5.36
N GLY A 402 35.34 -3.95 5.94
CA GLY A 402 34.60 -2.79 5.40
C GLY A 402 33.10 -2.97 5.20
N ARG A 403 32.52 -4.12 5.56
CA ARG A 403 31.06 -4.40 5.43
C ARG A 403 30.53 -4.10 4.02
N ASN A 404 31.31 -4.44 3.01
CA ASN A 404 30.94 -4.22 1.62
C ASN A 404 29.75 -5.10 1.23
N VAL A 405 28.87 -4.58 0.37
CA VAL A 405 27.74 -5.33 -0.19
C VAL A 405 27.79 -5.14 -1.70
N ARG A 406 28.04 -6.22 -2.43
CA ARG A 406 28.15 -6.23 -3.90
C ARG A 406 26.97 -6.96 -4.53
N GLN A 407 26.70 -6.62 -5.80
CA GLN A 407 25.77 -7.27 -6.72
C GLN A 407 24.31 -7.39 -6.25
N GLN A 408 23.41 -6.57 -6.81
CA GLN A 408 21.97 -6.68 -6.61
C GLN A 408 21.31 -7.30 -7.86
N LEU A 409 20.90 -8.56 -7.78
CA LEU A 409 20.09 -9.20 -8.81
C LEU A 409 18.63 -9.26 -8.37
N THR A 410 17.73 -8.79 -9.23
CA THR A 410 16.27 -8.80 -9.04
C THR A 410 15.59 -9.75 -10.03
N SER A 411 14.32 -10.07 -9.81
CA SER A 411 13.52 -11.06 -10.56
C SER A 411 13.57 -10.91 -12.10
N THR A 412 13.84 -9.70 -12.62
CA THR A 412 14.00 -9.44 -14.06
C THR A 412 15.23 -10.12 -14.67
N HIS A 413 16.29 -10.34 -13.88
CA HIS A 413 17.54 -10.97 -14.32
C HIS A 413 17.45 -12.52 -14.29
N ILE A 414 16.58 -13.06 -13.44
CA ILE A 414 16.44 -14.52 -13.20
C ILE A 414 15.72 -15.23 -14.35
N LEU A 415 14.87 -14.51 -15.10
CA LEU A 415 14.09 -15.06 -16.21
C LEU A 415 14.93 -15.55 -17.40
N ASN A 416 16.23 -15.22 -17.47
CA ASN A 416 17.11 -15.56 -18.59
C ASN A 416 18.06 -16.76 -18.36
N GLN A 417 17.96 -17.47 -17.23
CA GLN A 417 18.74 -18.71 -17.02
C GLN A 417 20.28 -18.50 -16.99
N GLU A 418 20.76 -17.28 -16.73
CA GLU A 418 22.20 -16.91 -16.73
C GLU A 418 22.84 -16.86 -15.32
N LEU A 419 22.08 -17.09 -14.26
CA LEU A 419 22.54 -16.96 -12.86
C LEU A 419 23.74 -17.84 -12.50
N SER A 420 23.79 -19.08 -12.99
CA SER A 420 24.91 -19.97 -12.67
C SER A 420 26.16 -19.62 -13.48
N LEU A 421 26.02 -19.08 -14.69
CA LEU A 421 27.16 -18.75 -15.53
C LEU A 421 27.79 -17.43 -15.10
N SER A 422 26.99 -16.38 -14.84
CA SER A 422 27.55 -15.09 -14.43
C SER A 422 28.17 -15.14 -13.03
N PHE A 423 27.54 -15.82 -12.06
CA PHE A 423 28.07 -15.89 -10.69
C PHE A 423 29.34 -16.75 -10.58
N THR A 424 29.43 -17.85 -11.34
CA THR A 424 30.66 -18.67 -11.37
C THR A 424 31.79 -17.90 -12.04
N GLN A 425 31.48 -17.14 -13.10
CA GLN A 425 32.46 -16.33 -13.82
C GLN A 425 32.91 -15.10 -13.00
N ASP A 426 32.00 -14.43 -12.29
CA ASP A 426 32.33 -13.34 -11.36
C ASP A 426 33.12 -13.84 -10.13
N LEU A 427 32.91 -15.08 -9.68
CA LEU A 427 33.71 -15.71 -8.61
C LEU A 427 35.10 -16.12 -9.10
N GLU A 428 35.21 -16.71 -10.30
CA GLU A 428 36.49 -17.01 -10.94
C GLU A 428 37.32 -15.73 -11.15
N ASP A 429 36.68 -14.64 -11.58
CA ASP A 429 37.34 -13.34 -11.75
C ASP A 429 37.83 -12.76 -10.40
N LEU A 430 37.07 -12.93 -9.31
CA LEU A 430 37.48 -12.51 -7.96
C LEU A 430 38.62 -13.37 -7.37
N GLU A 431 38.66 -14.67 -7.67
CA GLU A 431 39.78 -15.54 -7.30
C GLU A 431 41.06 -15.16 -8.06
N THR A 432 40.95 -14.73 -9.32
CA THR A 432 42.12 -14.28 -10.09
C THR A 432 42.69 -12.95 -9.63
N ASP A 433 41.88 -12.03 -9.11
CA ASP A 433 42.37 -10.74 -8.60
C ASP A 433 43.21 -10.92 -7.31
N GLU A 434 42.86 -11.89 -6.43
CA GLU A 434 43.63 -12.17 -5.21
C GLU A 434 44.98 -12.87 -5.48
N GLU A 435 45.12 -13.65 -6.55
CA GLU A 435 46.41 -14.28 -6.91
C GLU A 435 47.41 -13.29 -7.53
N THR A 436 46.94 -12.17 -8.10
CA THR A 436 47.84 -11.18 -8.75
C THR A 436 48.55 -10.22 -7.81
N ASP A 437 48.15 -10.14 -6.54
CA ASP A 437 48.75 -9.22 -5.55
C ASP A 437 49.90 -9.85 -4.73
N LEU A 438 50.33 -11.08 -5.04
CA LEU A 438 51.35 -11.81 -4.27
C LEU A 438 52.72 -12.01 -4.95
N ASP A 439 52.94 -11.49 -6.16
CA ASP A 439 54.16 -11.78 -6.95
C ASP A 439 55.00 -10.56 -7.40
N GLU A 440 55.00 -9.46 -6.63
CA GLU A 440 56.02 -8.41 -6.77
C GLU A 440 56.86 -8.26 -5.49
N GLY A 441 57.80 -9.18 -5.29
CA GLY A 441 58.81 -9.14 -4.24
C GLY A 441 60.21 -9.50 -4.75
N ASP A 442 61.04 -8.46 -4.88
CA ASP A 442 62.51 -8.41 -4.97
C ASP A 442 63.22 -9.08 -6.17
N ASP A 443 63.87 -8.25 -7.00
CA ASP A 443 65.29 -8.43 -7.37
C ASP A 443 65.93 -7.12 -7.90
N ASP A 444 66.82 -6.58 -7.06
CA ASP A 444 68.11 -5.92 -7.30
C ASP A 444 68.31 -4.61 -8.10
N GLU A 445 68.82 -3.64 -7.33
CA GLU A 445 69.88 -2.65 -7.61
C GLU A 445 70.40 -2.46 -9.05
N GLN A 446 70.28 -1.22 -9.55
CA GLN A 446 71.47 -0.38 -9.82
C GLN A 446 71.10 1.07 -10.19
N ARG A 447 71.60 2.02 -9.38
CA ARG A 447 71.84 3.41 -9.76
C ARG A 447 72.84 3.46 -10.93
N ILE A 448 72.62 4.35 -11.91
CA ILE A 448 73.62 5.29 -12.47
C ILE A 448 72.97 6.23 -13.50
N GLN A 449 73.04 7.53 -13.18
CA GLN A 449 73.29 8.72 -14.03
C GLN A 449 72.65 8.90 -15.43
N LYS A 450 71.88 10.00 -15.49
CA LYS A 450 72.08 11.23 -16.30
C LYS A 450 71.89 11.26 -17.83
N ASP A 451 71.29 12.39 -18.18
CA ASP A 451 71.46 13.25 -19.36
C ASP A 451 70.50 13.05 -20.56
N GLU A 452 69.65 14.07 -20.70
CA GLU A 452 69.33 14.84 -21.91
C GLU A 452 69.64 14.18 -23.27
N LEU A 453 68.57 13.87 -24.03
CA LEU A 453 68.16 14.57 -25.27
C LEU A 453 66.92 13.91 -25.89
#